data_AF-A0A939I1D0-F1
#
_entry.id   AF-A0A939I1D0-F1
#
_cell.length_a   1.000
_cell.length_b   1.000
_cell.length_c   1.000
_cell.angle_alpha   90.00
_cell.angle_beta   90.00
_cell.angle_gamma   90.00
#
_symmetry.space_group_name_H-M   'P 1'
#
loop_
_entity.id
_entity.type
_entity.pdbx_description
1 polymer ?
#
loop_
_entity_poly.entity_id
_entity_poly.type
_entity_poly.pdbx_seq_one_letter_code
_entity_poly.pdbx_strand_id
1 'polypeptide(L)'
;MLEFVVYSLFIGSLGLEALLTSNWLYRRQLLLAKQNQVEEEEVLKEYESNRAQKPQPQVNGSAKKAHYTAPQTGDWEYKIVRASSDLFRDPKVFRKLCREEENAGWVLLEKLDNQRVRFQRYRASRQAIAPGYLRIDPYRCHYGPSMKLPQWVGPIAIATCIIIPAYVGYSIMLGIIESRRQPSIPSGDTPQSLPEAPPTVEGSPQSDSSLVTGADGRSGSVSPSLH
;
A
#
# COMPACT_ATOMS: atom_id res chain seq x y z
N MET A 1 7.00 39.62 2.63
CA MET A 1 7.91 38.77 1.84
C MET A 1 8.68 37.78 2.72
N LEU A 2 9.33 38.23 3.80
CA LEU A 2 10.13 37.36 4.70
C LEU A 2 9.32 36.25 5.40
N GLU A 3 8.10 36.54 5.84
CA GLU A 3 7.24 35.58 6.55
C GLU A 3 6.90 34.34 5.70
N PHE A 4 6.60 34.54 4.41
CA PHE A 4 6.35 33.42 3.48
C PHE A 4 7.60 32.54 3.28
N VAL A 5 8.78 33.15 3.27
CA VAL A 5 10.05 32.41 3.18
C VAL A 5 10.26 31.57 4.44
N VAL A 6 10.04 32.15 5.63
CA VAL A 6 10.16 31.45 6.92
C VAL A 6 9.16 30.30 7.00
N TYR A 7 7.89 30.51 6.66
CA TYR A 7 6.89 29.44 6.67
C TYR A 7 7.22 28.32 5.66
N SER A 8 7.67 28.66 4.45
CA SER A 8 8.08 27.66 3.46
C SER A 8 9.29 26.83 3.92
N LEU A 9 10.22 27.45 4.65
CA LEU A 9 11.40 26.78 5.21
C LEU A 9 11.00 25.80 6.32
N PHE A 10 10.07 26.19 7.20
CA PHE A 10 9.55 25.34 8.27
C PHE A 10 8.71 24.16 7.75
N ILE A 11 7.88 24.38 6.73
CA ILE A 11 7.09 23.32 6.10
C ILE A 11 8.00 22.35 5.32
N GLY A 12 9.05 22.85 4.68
CA GLY A 12 10.05 22.04 4.01
C GLY A 12 10.88 21.16 4.98
N SER A 13 11.29 21.71 6.13
CA SER A 13 12.06 20.96 7.12
C SER A 13 11.23 19.89 7.82
N LEU A 14 9.97 20.18 8.17
CA LEU A 14 9.04 19.20 8.77
C LEU A 14 8.77 18.02 7.84
N GLY A 15 8.66 18.24 6.53
CA GLY A 15 8.48 17.17 5.55
C GLY A 15 9.69 16.23 5.46
N LEU A 16 10.90 16.80 5.51
CA LEU A 16 12.15 16.03 5.48
C LEU A 16 12.35 15.19 6.75
N GLU A 17 12.11 15.79 7.92
CA GLU A 17 12.17 15.09 9.20
C GLU A 17 11.13 13.96 9.28
N ALA A 18 9.92 14.19 8.75
CA ALA A 18 8.89 13.15 8.68
C ALA A 18 9.32 11.97 7.78
N LEU A 19 10.00 12.23 6.66
CA LEU A 19 10.52 11.17 5.79
C LEU A 19 11.67 10.39 6.44
N LEU A 20 12.58 11.09 7.12
CA LEU A 20 13.70 10.46 7.82
C LEU A 20 13.22 9.57 8.97
N THR A 21 12.31 10.08 9.80
CA THR A 21 11.72 9.33 10.92
C THR A 21 10.87 8.17 10.43
N SER A 22 10.07 8.35 9.37
CA SER A 22 9.29 7.29 8.75
C SER A 22 10.17 6.17 8.17
N ASN A 23 11.21 6.53 7.42
CA ASN A 23 12.17 5.56 6.87
C ASN A 23 12.96 4.85 7.97
N TRP A 24 13.33 5.55 9.04
CA TRP A 24 14.01 4.97 10.19
C TRP A 24 13.12 3.99 10.96
N LEU A 25 11.86 4.35 11.23
CA LEU A 25 10.88 3.48 11.87
C LEU A 25 10.58 2.24 11.03
N TYR A 26 10.43 2.40 9.72
CA TYR A 26 10.23 1.28 8.79
C TYR A 26 11.43 0.32 8.80
N ARG A 27 12.66 0.84 8.71
CA ARG A 27 13.87 0.02 8.82
C ARG A 27 13.98 -0.68 10.16
N ARG A 28 13.64 0.02 11.26
CA ARG A 28 13.66 -0.56 12.61
C ARG A 28 12.66 -1.71 12.74
N GLN A 29 11.44 -1.54 12.25
CA GLN A 29 10.43 -2.61 12.25
C GLN A 29 10.90 -3.82 11.42
N LEU A 30 11.50 -3.58 10.25
CA LEU A 30 12.02 -4.65 9.41
C LEU A 30 13.17 -5.42 10.07
N LEU A 31 14.07 -4.71 10.78
CA LEU A 31 15.18 -5.33 11.50
C LEU A 31 14.68 -6.18 12.66
N LEU A 32 13.72 -5.68 13.46
CA LEU A 32 13.13 -6.44 14.55
C LEU A 32 12.43 -7.71 14.05
N ALA A 33 11.70 -7.63 12.93
CA ALA A 33 11.06 -8.80 12.32
C ALA A 33 12.10 -9.85 11.89
N LYS A 34 13.23 -9.41 11.31
CA LYS A 34 14.33 -10.31 10.93
C LYS A 34 15.04 -10.91 12.15
N GLN A 35 15.26 -10.11 13.19
CA GLN A 35 15.93 -10.59 14.41
C GLN A 35 15.10 -11.65 15.12
N ASN A 36 13.79 -11.40 15.33
CA ASN A 36 12.88 -12.39 15.89
C ASN A 36 12.90 -13.69 15.09
N GLN A 37 12.95 -13.60 13.74
CA GLN A 37 13.02 -14.79 12.90
C GLN A 37 14.31 -15.61 13.13
N VAL A 38 15.45 -14.94 13.33
CA VAL A 38 16.73 -15.60 13.58
C VAL A 38 16.76 -16.24 14.97
N GLU A 39 16.33 -15.51 16.00
CA GLU A 39 16.27 -16.03 17.38
C GLU A 39 15.36 -17.27 17.48
N GLU A 40 14.19 -17.25 16.81
CA GLU A 40 13.30 -18.41 16.75
C GLU A 40 13.93 -19.61 16.03
N GLU A 41 14.75 -19.37 15.00
CA GLU A 41 15.45 -20.44 14.28
C GLU A 41 16.56 -21.09 15.12
N GLU A 42 17.24 -20.30 15.96
CA GLU A 42 18.25 -20.82 16.89
C GLU A 42 17.63 -21.70 17.96
N VAL A 43 16.53 -21.26 18.58
CA VAL A 43 15.78 -22.04 19.58
C VAL A 43 15.24 -23.34 19.00
N LEU A 44 14.72 -23.31 17.76
CA LEU A 44 14.20 -24.51 17.09
C LEU A 44 15.31 -25.52 16.75
N LYS A 45 16.48 -25.05 16.31
CA LYS A 45 17.65 -25.90 16.02
C LYS A 45 18.19 -26.56 17.28
N GLU A 46 18.21 -25.85 18.40
CA GLU A 46 18.67 -26.39 19.69
C GLU A 46 17.75 -27.51 20.21
N TYR A 47 16.44 -27.40 20.00
CA TYR A 47 15.53 -28.49 20.36
C TYR A 47 15.74 -29.75 19.50
N GLU A 48 16.01 -29.56 18.20
CA GLU A 48 16.28 -30.68 17.28
C GLU A 48 17.60 -31.40 17.61
N SER A 49 18.67 -30.66 17.94
CA SER A 49 19.95 -31.25 18.35
C SER A 49 19.80 -32.03 19.67
N ASN A 50 19.08 -31.47 20.65
CA ASN A 50 18.82 -32.13 21.92
C ASN A 50 17.96 -33.40 21.78
N ARG A 51 16.99 -33.41 20.86
CA ARG A 51 16.18 -34.62 20.57
C ARG A 51 16.98 -35.69 19.84
N ALA A 52 17.85 -35.31 18.92
CA ALA A 52 18.73 -36.25 18.22
C ALA A 52 19.76 -36.90 19.17
N GLN A 53 20.16 -36.20 20.24
CA GLN A 53 21.08 -36.72 21.26
C GLN A 53 20.42 -37.59 22.34
N LYS A 54 19.11 -37.47 22.59
CA LYS A 54 18.41 -38.34 23.54
C LYS A 54 18.02 -39.68 22.88
N PRO A 55 18.48 -40.84 23.37
CA PRO A 55 17.93 -42.12 22.96
C PRO A 55 16.45 -42.19 23.38
N GLN A 56 15.57 -42.54 22.43
CA GLN A 56 14.16 -42.81 22.74
C GLN A 56 14.04 -43.95 23.77
N PRO A 57 13.08 -43.89 24.73
CA PRO A 57 12.81 -45.00 25.63
C PRO A 57 12.31 -46.21 24.84
N GLN A 58 13.10 -47.29 24.83
CA GLN A 58 12.67 -48.58 24.30
C GLN A 58 11.55 -49.12 25.20
N VAL A 59 10.35 -49.27 24.63
CA VAL A 59 9.25 -50.00 25.26
C VAL A 59 9.57 -51.49 25.17
N ASN A 60 10.00 -52.06 26.28
CA ASN A 60 10.28 -53.49 26.43
C ASN A 60 8.99 -54.31 26.30
N GLY A 61 8.81 -54.97 25.15
CA GLY A 61 7.81 -56.01 24.93
C GLY A 61 8.43 -57.12 24.08
N SER A 62 8.65 -58.27 24.69
CA SER A 62 9.21 -59.48 24.07
C SER A 62 8.44 -59.88 22.80
N ALA A 63 9.06 -59.76 21.63
CA ALA A 63 8.65 -60.46 20.41
C ALA A 63 9.88 -60.71 19.50
N LYS A 64 9.90 -61.90 18.92
CA LYS A 64 10.98 -62.55 18.18
C LYS A 64 11.61 -61.62 17.14
N LYS A 65 12.94 -61.65 17.05
CA LYS A 65 13.77 -60.91 16.07
C LYS A 65 13.43 -61.33 14.63
N ALA A 66 12.39 -60.73 14.05
CA ALA A 66 12.38 -60.47 12.63
C ALA A 66 13.47 -59.41 12.39
N HIS A 67 14.30 -59.61 11.36
CA HIS A 67 15.30 -58.65 10.90
C HIS A 67 14.59 -57.43 10.28
N TYR A 68 13.85 -56.67 11.09
CA TYR A 68 13.49 -55.30 10.77
C TYR A 68 14.75 -54.51 10.99
N THR A 69 15.44 -54.17 9.90
CA THR A 69 16.36 -53.04 9.87
C THR A 69 15.52 -51.83 10.26
N ALA A 70 15.46 -51.52 11.56
CA ALA A 70 14.90 -50.27 12.01
C ALA A 70 15.64 -49.19 11.23
N PRO A 71 14.93 -48.31 10.51
CA PRO A 71 15.59 -47.21 9.84
C PRO A 71 16.41 -46.49 10.90
N GLN A 72 17.70 -46.32 10.65
CA GLN A 72 18.57 -45.56 11.54
C GLN A 72 17.85 -44.27 11.90
N THR A 73 17.93 -43.85 13.16
CA THR A 73 17.37 -42.61 13.71
C THR A 73 17.72 -41.34 12.88
N GLY A 74 18.59 -41.44 11.86
CA GLY A 74 19.00 -40.38 10.94
C GLY A 74 18.34 -40.31 9.56
N ASP A 75 17.36 -41.15 9.22
CA ASP A 75 16.72 -41.14 7.89
C ASP A 75 15.42 -40.32 7.81
N TRP A 76 15.20 -39.42 8.77
CA TRP A 76 14.06 -38.51 8.76
C TRP A 76 14.49 -37.11 8.35
N GLU A 77 13.64 -36.47 7.56
CA GLU A 77 13.76 -35.08 7.14
C GLU A 77 12.63 -34.27 7.72
N TYR A 78 12.96 -33.05 8.12
CA TYR A 78 12.01 -32.13 8.70
C TYR A 78 11.91 -30.89 7.84
N LYS A 79 10.70 -30.32 7.77
CA LYS A 79 10.50 -28.99 7.22
C LYS A 79 9.51 -28.21 8.04
N ILE A 80 9.66 -26.90 8.02
CA ILE A 80 8.71 -25.97 8.63
C ILE A 80 8.12 -25.13 7.51
N VAL A 81 6.81 -25.25 7.31
CA VAL A 81 6.07 -24.42 6.38
C VAL A 81 5.57 -23.20 7.13
N ARG A 82 5.96 -22.02 6.65
CA ARG A 82 5.62 -20.72 7.22
C ARG A 82 4.58 -20.01 6.36
N ALA A 83 3.68 -19.28 6.99
CA ALA A 83 2.71 -18.41 6.35
C ALA A 83 3.00 -16.96 6.74
N SER A 84 2.69 -16.02 5.84
CA SER A 84 2.86 -14.58 6.09
C SER A 84 1.80 -14.00 7.04
N SER A 85 0.72 -14.73 7.27
CA SER A 85 -0.37 -14.39 8.20
C SER A 85 -0.91 -15.64 8.88
N ASP A 86 -1.85 -15.49 9.81
CA ASP A 86 -2.52 -16.58 10.57
C ASP A 86 -3.41 -17.50 9.71
N LEU A 87 -2.96 -17.88 8.52
CA LEU A 87 -3.67 -18.73 7.57
C LEU A 87 -4.02 -20.11 8.15
N PHE A 88 -3.20 -20.66 9.05
CA PHE A 88 -3.46 -21.97 9.66
C PHE A 88 -4.43 -21.91 10.84
N ARG A 89 -4.98 -20.72 11.15
CA ARG A 89 -6.13 -20.58 12.04
C ARG A 89 -7.40 -21.12 11.40
N ASP A 90 -7.55 -20.99 10.08
CA ASP A 90 -8.66 -21.61 9.34
C ASP A 90 -8.38 -23.10 9.13
N PRO A 91 -9.20 -24.01 9.71
CA PRO A 91 -9.02 -25.44 9.54
C PRO A 91 -9.15 -25.89 8.08
N LYS A 92 -9.87 -25.15 7.22
CA LYS A 92 -10.00 -25.50 5.79
C LYS A 92 -8.67 -25.34 5.07
N VAL A 93 -7.99 -24.22 5.31
CA VAL A 93 -6.67 -23.93 4.74
C VAL A 93 -5.63 -24.89 5.28
N PHE A 94 -5.65 -25.15 6.59
CA PHE A 94 -4.73 -26.11 7.22
C PHE A 94 -4.90 -27.53 6.66
N ARG A 95 -6.13 -28.02 6.50
CA ARG A 95 -6.39 -29.33 5.87
C ARG A 95 -5.93 -29.39 4.42
N LYS A 96 -6.10 -28.29 3.67
CA LYS A 96 -5.62 -28.18 2.30
C LYS A 96 -4.10 -28.30 2.24
N LEU A 97 -3.38 -27.57 3.11
CA LEU A 97 -1.93 -27.69 3.25
C LEU A 97 -1.53 -29.14 3.56
N CYS A 98 -2.13 -29.76 4.58
CA CYS A 98 -1.78 -31.14 4.94
C CYS A 98 -1.95 -32.09 3.76
N ARG A 99 -3.03 -31.98 2.98
CA ARG A 99 -3.26 -32.80 1.78
C ARG A 99 -2.22 -32.56 0.70
N GLU A 100 -1.88 -31.29 0.44
CA GLU A 100 -0.84 -30.94 -0.53
C GLU A 100 0.53 -31.49 -0.13
N GLU A 101 0.84 -31.46 1.16
CA GLU A 101 2.12 -31.92 1.68
C GLU A 101 2.19 -33.45 1.79
N GLU A 102 1.09 -34.10 2.15
CA GLU A 102 0.92 -35.55 2.10
C GLU A 102 1.14 -36.10 0.69
N ASN A 103 0.62 -35.41 -0.34
CA ASN A 103 0.89 -35.76 -1.75
C ASN A 103 2.38 -35.71 -2.11
N ALA A 104 3.16 -34.86 -1.43
CA ALA A 104 4.62 -34.77 -1.57
C ALA A 104 5.38 -35.69 -0.59
N GLY A 105 4.67 -36.56 0.12
CA GLY A 105 5.19 -37.55 1.06
C GLY A 105 5.49 -37.00 2.44
N TRP A 106 5.06 -35.79 2.77
CA TRP A 106 5.26 -35.17 4.07
C TRP A 106 4.12 -35.50 5.02
N VAL A 107 4.47 -35.96 6.23
CA VAL A 107 3.53 -36.27 7.30
C VAL A 107 3.57 -35.14 8.32
N LEU A 108 2.41 -34.67 8.76
CA LEU A 108 2.30 -33.66 9.80
C LEU A 108 2.92 -34.21 11.09
N LEU A 109 3.89 -33.51 11.65
CA LEU A 109 4.49 -33.85 12.94
C LEU A 109 3.81 -33.06 14.05
N GLU A 110 3.80 -31.73 13.93
CA GLU A 110 3.22 -30.84 14.92
C GLU A 110 2.86 -29.49 14.31
N LYS A 111 1.86 -28.83 14.92
CA LYS A 111 1.49 -27.45 14.61
C LYS A 111 2.13 -26.55 15.67
N LEU A 112 3.14 -25.78 15.27
CA LEU A 112 3.87 -24.89 16.18
C LEU A 112 3.00 -23.69 16.57
N ASP A 113 2.39 -23.04 15.59
CA ASP A 113 1.47 -21.92 15.79
C ASP A 113 0.44 -21.80 14.62
N ASN A 114 -0.22 -20.65 14.47
CA ASN A 114 -1.17 -20.40 13.38
C ASN A 114 -0.50 -19.98 12.07
N GLN A 115 0.83 -19.86 12.05
CA GLN A 115 1.63 -19.44 10.88
C GLN A 115 2.72 -20.45 10.52
N ARG A 116 3.01 -21.44 11.36
CA ARG A 116 4.13 -22.37 11.24
C ARG A 116 3.68 -23.78 11.57
N VAL A 117 3.97 -24.69 10.66
CA VAL A 117 3.62 -26.10 10.77
C VAL A 117 4.84 -26.93 10.44
N ARG A 118 5.16 -27.91 11.28
CA ARG A 118 6.29 -28.80 11.10
C ARG A 118 5.83 -30.13 10.51
N PHE A 119 6.51 -30.55 9.46
CA PHE A 119 6.30 -31.83 8.79
C PHE A 119 7.56 -32.68 8.85
N GLN A 120 7.38 -33.99 8.79
CA GLN A 120 8.45 -34.97 8.69
C GLN A 120 8.26 -35.88 7.49
N ARG A 121 9.34 -36.37 6.90
CA ARG A 121 9.31 -37.32 5.79
C ARG A 121 10.49 -38.28 5.89
N TYR A 122 10.27 -39.53 5.47
CA TYR A 122 11.35 -40.51 5.38
C TYR A 122 12.23 -40.25 4.17
N ARG A 123 13.56 -40.23 4.33
CA ARG A 123 14.52 -39.89 3.26
C ARG A 123 14.40 -40.82 2.05
N ALA A 124 14.12 -42.11 2.27
CA ALA A 124 13.96 -43.06 1.16
C ALA A 124 12.68 -42.83 0.36
N SER A 125 11.65 -42.15 0.91
CA SER A 125 10.42 -41.87 0.17
C SER A 125 10.62 -40.82 -0.93
N ARG A 126 11.75 -40.08 -0.91
CA ARG A 126 12.14 -39.17 -2.00
C ARG A 126 12.21 -39.86 -3.35
N GLN A 127 12.76 -41.07 -3.39
CA GLN A 127 12.97 -41.80 -4.65
C GLN A 127 11.67 -42.43 -5.15
N ALA A 128 10.76 -42.79 -4.23
CA ALA A 128 9.45 -43.33 -4.57
C ALA A 128 8.52 -42.27 -5.21
N ILE A 129 8.72 -41.00 -4.89
CA ILE A 129 7.89 -39.90 -5.38
C ILE A 129 8.65 -39.16 -6.49
N ALA A 130 8.43 -39.57 -7.74
CA ALA A 130 9.08 -38.93 -8.88
C ALA A 130 8.71 -37.43 -8.97
N PRO A 131 9.70 -36.52 -9.02
CA PRO A 131 9.49 -35.08 -8.92
C PRO A 131 8.64 -34.48 -10.05
N GLY A 132 8.51 -35.17 -11.19
CA GLY A 132 7.71 -34.72 -12.33
C GLY A 132 6.19 -34.83 -12.16
N TYR A 133 5.70 -35.55 -11.15
CA TYR A 133 4.25 -35.74 -10.92
C TYR A 133 3.66 -34.78 -9.88
N LEU A 134 4.50 -34.00 -9.20
CA LEU A 134 4.06 -33.11 -8.13
C LEU A 134 3.66 -31.75 -8.68
N ARG A 135 2.42 -31.35 -8.39
CA ARG A 135 1.92 -30.00 -8.74
C ARG A 135 2.63 -28.88 -8.00
N ILE A 136 3.30 -29.20 -6.89
CA ILE A 136 3.87 -28.23 -5.95
C ILE A 136 5.25 -28.70 -5.54
N ASP A 137 6.17 -27.75 -5.40
CA ASP A 137 7.53 -28.00 -4.90
C ASP A 137 7.48 -28.62 -3.49
N PRO A 138 8.05 -29.84 -3.30
CA PRO A 138 8.14 -30.51 -2.00
C PRO A 138 8.94 -29.73 -0.95
N TYR A 139 9.88 -28.90 -1.37
CA TYR A 139 10.77 -28.14 -0.48
C TYR A 139 10.30 -26.70 -0.25
N ARG A 140 9.07 -26.36 -0.62
CA ARG A 140 8.51 -25.04 -0.28
C ARG A 140 8.46 -24.86 1.24
N CYS A 141 9.02 -23.74 1.70
CA CYS A 141 8.98 -23.34 3.11
C CYS A 141 7.97 -22.20 3.38
N HIS A 142 7.34 -21.67 2.34
CA HIS A 142 6.38 -20.57 2.45
C HIS A 142 5.04 -20.94 1.81
N TYR A 143 3.95 -20.66 2.53
CA TYR A 143 2.58 -20.93 2.15
C TYR A 143 1.75 -19.65 2.16
N GLY A 144 0.99 -19.45 1.09
CA GLY A 144 0.14 -18.27 0.91
C GLY A 144 0.80 -17.15 0.10
N PRO A 145 0.06 -16.06 -0.14
CA PRO A 145 0.56 -14.94 -0.93
C PRO A 145 1.70 -14.25 -0.18
N SER A 146 2.89 -14.22 -0.79
CA SER A 146 3.91 -13.28 -0.37
C SER A 146 3.43 -11.89 -0.77
N MET A 147 2.95 -11.09 0.20
CA MET A 147 2.69 -9.67 -0.02
C MET A 147 4.02 -8.94 -0.21
N LYS A 148 4.64 -9.14 -1.37
CA LYS A 148 5.70 -8.27 -1.85
C LYS A 148 4.97 -7.05 -2.40
N LEU A 149 4.90 -5.97 -1.62
CA LEU A 149 4.48 -4.70 -2.20
C LEU A 149 5.37 -4.46 -3.43
N PRO A 150 4.80 -4.07 -4.58
CA PRO A 150 5.59 -3.78 -5.75
C PRO A 150 6.61 -2.72 -5.37
N GLN A 151 7.89 -2.98 -5.66
CA GLN A 151 9.00 -2.08 -5.33
C GLN A 151 8.78 -0.64 -5.84
N TRP A 152 7.93 -0.47 -6.85
CA TRP A 152 7.56 0.80 -7.47
C TRP A 152 6.56 1.65 -6.67
N VAL A 153 5.89 1.10 -5.65
CA VAL A 153 4.93 1.87 -4.83
C VAL A 153 5.63 2.98 -4.06
N GLY A 154 6.83 2.71 -3.54
CA GLY A 154 7.66 3.71 -2.84
C GLY A 154 8.00 4.93 -3.70
N PRO A 155 8.66 4.78 -4.87
CA PRO A 155 9.00 5.91 -5.73
C PRO A 155 7.78 6.65 -6.27
N ILE A 156 6.66 5.96 -6.55
CA ILE A 156 5.41 6.63 -6.96
C ILE A 156 4.89 7.52 -5.84
N ALA A 157 4.84 7.02 -4.60
CA ALA A 157 4.39 7.80 -3.45
C ALA A 157 5.25 9.07 -3.25
N ILE A 158 6.57 8.94 -3.39
CA ILE A 158 7.50 10.07 -3.30
C ILE A 158 7.26 11.07 -4.44
N ALA A 159 7.11 10.60 -5.68
CA ALA A 159 6.83 11.46 -6.82
C ALA A 159 5.51 12.23 -6.63
N THR A 160 4.45 11.57 -6.16
CA THR A 160 3.18 12.26 -5.85
C THR A 160 3.32 13.30 -4.75
N CYS A 161 4.12 13.02 -3.71
CA CYS A 161 4.39 13.99 -2.64
C CYS A 161 5.12 15.24 -3.12
N ILE A 162 5.90 15.16 -4.21
CA ILE A 162 6.62 16.30 -4.79
C ILE A 162 5.76 17.04 -5.82
N ILE A 163 5.07 16.29 -6.69
CA ILE A 163 4.30 16.85 -7.81
C ILE A 163 3.07 17.61 -7.33
N ILE A 164 2.34 17.08 -6.33
CA ILE A 164 1.08 17.70 -5.86
C ILE A 164 1.32 19.10 -5.27
N PRO A 165 2.27 19.32 -4.33
CA PRO A 165 2.54 20.66 -3.80
C PRO A 165 3.07 21.62 -4.85
N ALA A 166 3.91 21.14 -5.78
CA ALA A 166 4.44 21.97 -6.87
C ALA A 166 3.32 22.46 -7.80
N TYR A 167 2.36 21.59 -8.14
CA TYR A 167 1.22 21.94 -8.97
C TYR A 167 0.29 22.94 -8.28
N VAL A 168 -0.03 22.72 -7.00
CA VAL A 168 -0.87 23.64 -6.22
C VAL A 168 -0.20 25.01 -6.11
N GLY A 169 1.09 25.08 -5.77
CA GLY A 169 1.83 26.34 -5.71
C GLY A 169 1.84 27.10 -7.03
N TYR A 170 2.02 26.39 -8.15
CA TYR A 170 1.95 26.98 -9.49
C TYR A 170 0.57 27.55 -9.81
N SER A 171 -0.51 26.83 -9.49
CA SER A 171 -1.89 27.27 -9.74
C SER A 171 -2.25 28.56 -8.99
N ILE A 172 -1.80 28.69 -7.74
CA ILE A 172 -2.03 29.89 -6.93
C ILE A 172 -1.29 31.09 -7.52
N MET A 173 -0.04 30.90 -7.97
CA MET A 173 0.75 31.99 -8.52
C MET A 173 0.19 32.51 -9.84
N LEU A 174 -0.33 31.61 -10.70
CA LEU A 174 -1.05 32.03 -11.91
C LEU A 174 -2.27 32.89 -11.57
N GLY A 175 -3.07 32.49 -10.58
CA GLY A 175 -4.23 33.28 -10.14
C GLY A 175 -3.87 34.68 -9.64
N ILE A 176 -2.74 34.81 -8.93
CA ILE A 176 -2.25 36.12 -8.44
C ILE A 176 -1.79 37.00 -9.61
N ILE A 177 -1.09 36.44 -10.60
CA ILE A 177 -0.61 37.20 -11.76
C ILE A 177 -1.79 37.68 -12.62
N GLU A 178 -2.81 36.84 -12.81
CA GLU A 178 -4.02 37.19 -13.56
C GLU A 178 -4.81 38.30 -12.85
N SER A 179 -4.97 38.19 -11.53
CA SER A 179 -5.65 39.20 -10.70
C SER A 179 -4.93 40.56 -10.70
N ARG A 180 -3.59 40.56 -10.85
CA ARG A 180 -2.77 41.77 -10.96
C ARG A 180 -2.81 42.44 -12.34
N ARG A 181 -3.32 41.75 -13.37
CA ARG A 181 -3.39 42.25 -14.75
C ARG A 181 -4.66 43.04 -15.06
N GLN A 182 -5.64 43.13 -14.14
CA GLN A 182 -6.77 44.03 -14.32
C GLN A 182 -6.38 45.48 -13.99
N PRO A 183 -6.30 46.40 -14.96
CA PRO A 183 -6.24 47.82 -14.66
C PRO A 183 -7.65 48.25 -14.19
N SER A 184 -7.78 48.58 -12.91
CA SER A 184 -8.94 49.32 -12.43
C SER A 184 -8.93 50.70 -13.10
N ILE A 185 -9.77 50.91 -14.12
CA ILE A 185 -10.04 52.23 -14.66
C ILE A 185 -10.72 53.03 -13.54
N PRO A 186 -10.13 54.13 -13.03
CA PRO A 186 -10.82 55.00 -12.10
C PRO A 186 -11.75 55.91 -12.92
N SER A 187 -13.05 55.70 -12.83
CA SER A 187 -14.05 56.70 -13.23
C SER A 187 -13.96 57.87 -12.24
N GLY A 188 -13.06 58.80 -12.54
CA GLY A 188 -12.92 60.05 -11.80
C GLY A 188 -13.99 61.05 -12.25
N ASP A 189 -15.08 61.15 -11.48
CA ASP A 189 -15.98 62.30 -11.57
C ASP A 189 -15.24 63.54 -11.03
N THR A 190 -14.99 64.48 -11.94
CA THR A 190 -14.36 65.77 -11.65
C THR A 190 -15.45 66.79 -11.31
N PRO A 191 -15.46 67.41 -10.11
CA PRO A 191 -16.27 68.60 -9.87
C PRO A 191 -15.41 69.84 -10.19
N GLN A 192 -15.61 70.44 -11.36
CA GLN A 192 -15.10 71.80 -11.65
C GLN A 192 -16.27 72.79 -11.65
N SER A 193 -16.41 73.48 -10.52
CA SER A 193 -17.20 74.70 -10.38
C SER A 193 -16.29 75.92 -10.50
N LEU A 194 -16.70 76.93 -11.30
CA LEU A 194 -16.70 78.41 -11.06
C LEU A 194 -16.34 79.21 -12.34
N PRO A 195 -16.87 80.44 -12.62
CA PRO A 195 -18.13 81.09 -12.25
C PRO A 195 -19.00 81.46 -13.49
N GLU A 196 -20.32 81.49 -13.30
CA GLU A 196 -21.30 82.00 -14.27
C GLU A 196 -21.70 83.45 -13.92
N ALA A 197 -21.80 84.31 -14.93
CA ALA A 197 -22.42 85.64 -14.84
C ALA A 197 -23.94 85.55 -15.08
N PRO A 198 -24.78 86.37 -14.42
CA PRO A 198 -26.25 86.28 -14.53
C PRO A 198 -26.79 87.20 -15.64
N PRO A 199 -28.11 87.32 -15.89
CA PRO A 199 -29.28 86.51 -15.47
C PRO A 199 -30.06 85.97 -16.71
N THR A 200 -31.13 85.17 -16.61
CA THR A 200 -32.52 85.66 -16.66
C THR A 200 -33.49 84.47 -16.84
N VAL A 201 -34.33 84.23 -15.82
CA VAL A 201 -35.79 83.93 -15.85
C VAL A 201 -36.25 82.79 -16.79
N GLU A 202 -36.53 81.58 -16.27
CA GLU A 202 -37.82 81.12 -15.70
C GLU A 202 -38.73 80.46 -16.77
N GLY A 203 -39.23 79.25 -16.47
CA GLY A 203 -40.42 78.70 -17.15
C GLY A 203 -40.24 77.42 -17.97
N SER A 204 -40.22 76.27 -17.28
CA SER A 204 -40.77 75.00 -17.76
C SER A 204 -42.26 75.15 -18.15
N PRO A 205 -42.92 74.21 -18.89
CA PRO A 205 -42.84 72.77 -18.61
C PRO A 205 -42.98 71.79 -19.81
N GLN A 206 -42.65 70.52 -19.52
CA GLN A 206 -43.39 69.25 -19.76
C GLN A 206 -44.32 69.14 -20.98
N SER A 207 -44.54 68.01 -21.64
CA SER A 207 -44.16 66.60 -21.54
C SER A 207 -44.82 65.89 -22.73
N ASP A 208 -44.59 64.57 -22.83
CA ASP A 208 -45.33 63.55 -23.60
C ASP A 208 -44.58 63.10 -24.87
N SER A 209 -43.82 62.01 -24.86
CA SER A 209 -44.11 60.59 -24.57
C SER A 209 -44.88 59.85 -25.66
N SER A 210 -44.17 58.85 -26.20
CA SER A 210 -44.63 57.54 -26.69
C SER A 210 -45.13 57.38 -28.13
N LEU A 211 -44.33 56.65 -28.92
CA LEU A 211 -44.67 55.78 -30.05
C LEU A 211 -43.33 55.08 -30.42
N VAL A 212 -43.16 53.80 -30.74
CA VAL A 212 -44.04 52.62 -30.86
C VAL A 212 -43.12 51.43 -31.20
N THR A 213 -43.49 50.25 -30.70
CA THR A 213 -43.24 48.87 -31.21
C THR A 213 -41.88 48.39 -31.69
N GLY A 214 -41.58 47.12 -31.37
CA GLY A 214 -40.74 46.28 -32.22
C GLY A 214 -40.33 44.95 -31.60
N ALA A 215 -41.30 44.10 -31.28
CA ALA A 215 -41.06 42.68 -31.03
C ALA A 215 -41.16 41.93 -32.37
N ASP A 216 -40.20 41.06 -32.66
CA ASP A 216 -40.43 39.77 -33.33
C ASP A 216 -39.13 38.95 -33.36
N GLY A 217 -39.11 37.86 -32.58
CA GLY A 217 -38.11 36.81 -32.64
C GLY A 217 -38.69 35.58 -33.33
N ARG A 218 -38.02 35.10 -34.39
CA ARG A 218 -38.42 33.90 -35.13
C ARG A 218 -37.20 33.10 -35.62
N SER A 219 -37.43 31.77 -35.68
CA SER A 219 -36.59 30.66 -36.17
C SER A 219 -35.53 30.17 -35.18
N GLY A 220 -35.57 28.91 -34.72
CA GLY A 220 -35.71 27.66 -35.49
C GLY A 220 -34.30 27.25 -35.97
N SER A 221 -33.78 26.03 -35.85
CA SER A 221 -34.39 24.72 -35.73
C SER A 221 -33.27 23.67 -35.63
N VAL A 222 -33.60 22.49 -35.07
CA VAL A 222 -33.14 21.14 -35.49
C VAL A 222 -31.76 20.63 -34.99
N SER A 223 -31.87 19.51 -34.26
CA SER A 223 -30.89 18.53 -33.77
C SER A 223 -30.45 17.53 -34.90
N PRO A 224 -30.00 16.29 -34.63
CA PRO A 224 -28.92 15.76 -33.79
C PRO A 224 -27.99 14.76 -34.54
N SER A 225 -27.00 14.24 -33.80
CA SER A 225 -26.49 12.84 -33.80
C SER A 225 -25.92 12.20 -35.08
N LEU A 226 -24.68 11.70 -34.99
CA LEU A 226 -24.25 10.49 -35.69
C LEU A 226 -23.20 9.74 -34.85
N HIS A 227 -23.29 8.42 -34.99
CA HIS A 227 -22.61 7.31 -34.34
C HIS A 227 -21.07 7.35 -34.37
#